data_AF-A0A328SC42-F1
#
_entry.id   AF-A0A328SC42-F1
#
_cell.length_a   1.000
_cell.length_b   1.000
_cell.length_c   1.000
_cell.angle_alpha   90.00
_cell.angle_beta   90.00
_cell.angle_gamma   90.00
#
_symmetry.space_group_name_H-M   'P 1'
#
loop_
_entity.id
_entity.type
_entity.pdbx_description
1 polymer ?
#
loop_
_entity_poly.entity_id
_entity_poly.type
_entity_poly.pdbx_seq_one_letter_code
_entity_poly.pdbx_strand_id
1 'polypeptide(L)'
;MINKIRDEVDNCHNVLVYSEDLYLYYNKFDTNDFKVYISTPKNGKNAFESILKSVDKTENTNNKTISKLIELTIKKTGDKRLVLFIDNFQQLTRRELNHYKELEKQENICIVANMTEDKDFIDEEFLDNFTILSDEFYNNRSQSVNIKYTILLLLSLLIFILFLKLQLGTLRLLVNTLWFTLLMYRTFYYFT
;
A
#
# COMPACT_ATOMS: atom_id res chain seq x y z
N MET A 1 1.22 23.20 -7.62
CA MET A 1 0.58 21.88 -7.50
C MET A 1 -0.73 21.80 -8.28
N ILE A 2 -1.69 22.72 -8.06
CA ILE A 2 -2.98 22.77 -8.79
C ILE A 2 -2.82 22.68 -10.33
N ASN A 3 -1.92 23.47 -10.92
CA ASN A 3 -1.73 23.45 -12.38
C ASN A 3 -1.17 22.11 -12.88
N LYS A 4 -0.25 21.48 -12.13
CA LYS A 4 0.28 20.15 -12.49
C LYS A 4 -0.80 19.07 -12.42
N ILE A 5 -1.64 19.08 -11.37
CA ILE A 5 -2.78 18.15 -11.26
C ILE A 5 -3.74 18.36 -12.44
N ARG A 6 -3.98 19.63 -12.83
CA ARG A 6 -4.80 19.93 -14.00
C ARG A 6 -4.18 19.41 -15.28
N ASP A 7 -2.90 19.66 -15.53
CA ASP A 7 -2.21 19.20 -16.74
C ASP A 7 -2.25 17.66 -16.85
N GLU A 8 -2.07 16.93 -15.74
CA GLU A 8 -2.15 15.47 -15.72
C GLU A 8 -3.59 14.96 -15.93
N VAL A 9 -4.59 15.57 -15.30
CA VAL A 9 -6.00 15.21 -15.49
C VAL A 9 -6.48 15.55 -16.90
N ASP A 10 -5.99 16.64 -17.49
CA ASP A 10 -6.29 17.03 -18.87
C ASP A 10 -5.80 15.98 -19.88
N ASN A 11 -4.70 15.29 -19.55
CA ASN A 11 -4.15 14.16 -20.30
C ASN A 11 -4.79 12.80 -19.94
N CYS A 12 -5.85 12.79 -19.14
CA CYS A 12 -6.49 11.58 -18.61
C CYS A 12 -5.60 10.71 -17.71
N HIS A 13 -4.51 11.23 -17.15
CA HIS A 13 -3.69 10.45 -16.24
C HIS A 13 -4.29 10.40 -14.83
N ASN A 14 -4.10 9.27 -14.15
CA ASN A 14 -4.43 9.15 -12.74
C ASN A 14 -3.36 9.87 -11.92
N VAL A 15 -3.77 10.54 -10.85
CA VAL A 15 -2.89 11.39 -10.04
C VAL A 15 -3.00 11.00 -8.57
N LEU A 16 -1.86 10.76 -7.94
CA LEU A 16 -1.78 10.52 -6.51
C LEU A 16 -1.11 11.70 -5.81
N VAL A 17 -1.81 12.27 -4.83
CA VAL A 17 -1.30 13.34 -3.96
C VAL A 17 -1.23 12.87 -2.52
N TYR A 18 -0.27 13.43 -1.77
CA TYR A 18 -0.07 13.08 -0.36
C TYR A 18 -0.38 14.27 0.54
N SER A 19 -1.18 14.03 1.59
CA SER A 19 -1.51 15.01 2.64
C SER A 19 -2.06 16.36 2.13
N GLU A 20 -2.73 16.36 0.98
CA GLU A 20 -3.25 17.57 0.33
C GLU A 20 -4.77 17.70 0.51
N ASP A 21 -5.30 18.93 0.57
CA ASP A 21 -6.76 19.15 0.67
C ASP A 21 -7.41 19.07 -0.71
N LEU A 22 -7.82 17.85 -1.09
CA LEU A 22 -8.44 17.53 -2.37
C LEU A 22 -9.76 18.28 -2.64
N TYR A 23 -10.45 18.76 -1.61
CA TYR A 23 -11.69 19.54 -1.77
C TYR A 23 -11.43 20.92 -2.38
N LEU A 24 -10.32 21.57 -2.02
CA LEU A 24 -9.91 22.85 -2.62
C LEU A 24 -9.64 22.71 -4.12
N TYR A 25 -9.06 21.58 -4.54
CA TYR A 25 -8.80 21.28 -5.94
C TYR A 25 -10.11 21.03 -6.68
N TYR A 26 -11.00 20.19 -6.14
CA TYR A 26 -12.32 19.91 -6.71
C TYR A 26 -13.16 21.18 -6.98
N ASN A 27 -13.12 22.15 -6.05
CA ASN A 27 -13.84 23.42 -6.18
C ASN A 27 -13.24 24.34 -7.25
N LYS A 28 -11.92 24.32 -7.44
CA LYS A 28 -11.21 25.12 -8.44
C LYS A 28 -11.09 24.43 -9.81
N PHE A 29 -11.50 23.17 -9.88
CA PHE A 29 -11.53 22.39 -11.11
C PHE A 29 -12.82 22.71 -11.87
N ASP A 30 -12.72 23.60 -12.84
CA ASP A 30 -13.85 23.99 -13.69
C ASP A 30 -13.62 23.38 -15.07
N THR A 31 -14.32 22.28 -15.35
CA THR A 31 -14.26 21.57 -16.62
C THR A 31 -15.68 21.23 -17.07
N ASN A 32 -15.87 21.08 -18.39
CA ASN A 32 -17.12 20.59 -18.99
C ASN A 32 -17.39 19.11 -18.71
N ASP A 33 -16.51 18.46 -17.96
CA ASP A 33 -16.50 17.04 -17.67
C ASP A 33 -17.33 16.72 -16.43
N PHE A 34 -17.71 15.45 -16.28
CA PHE A 34 -18.33 15.00 -15.04
C PHE A 34 -17.28 14.98 -13.94
N LYS A 35 -17.59 15.54 -12.77
CA LYS A 35 -16.70 15.51 -11.62
C LYS A 35 -17.42 15.04 -10.37
N VAL A 36 -16.72 14.27 -9.54
CA VAL A 36 -17.24 13.72 -8.30
C VAL A 36 -16.21 13.86 -7.20
N TYR A 37 -16.68 14.29 -6.04
CA TYR A 37 -15.88 14.30 -4.82
C TYR A 37 -16.35 13.21 -3.86
N ILE A 38 -15.42 12.36 -3.42
CA ILE A 38 -15.65 11.26 -2.48
C ILE A 38 -14.74 11.49 -1.29
N SER A 39 -15.29 11.99 -0.18
CA SER A 39 -14.54 12.20 1.07
C SER A 39 -14.23 10.89 1.80
N THR A 40 -15.13 9.92 1.69
CA THR A 40 -15.11 8.65 2.44
C THR A 40 -15.23 7.47 1.48
N PRO A 41 -14.11 6.97 0.94
CA PRO A 41 -14.11 5.91 -0.06
C PRO A 41 -14.56 4.55 0.49
N LYS A 42 -14.51 4.37 1.82
CA LYS A 42 -15.00 3.20 2.56
C LYS A 42 -16.53 3.08 2.63
N ASN A 43 -17.28 4.08 2.17
CA ASN A 43 -18.75 4.04 2.18
C ASN A 43 -19.33 3.08 1.12
N GLY A 44 -18.51 2.21 0.52
CA GLY A 44 -18.91 1.13 -0.37
C GLY A 44 -19.92 1.60 -1.42
N LYS A 45 -21.13 1.03 -1.37
CA LYS A 45 -22.21 1.31 -2.32
C LYS A 45 -22.52 2.80 -2.47
N ASN A 46 -22.57 3.58 -1.39
CA ASN A 46 -22.96 5.00 -1.43
C ASN A 46 -21.97 5.85 -2.24
N ALA A 47 -20.68 5.50 -2.22
CA ALA A 47 -19.67 6.17 -3.03
C ALA A 47 -19.97 5.95 -4.52
N PHE A 48 -20.18 4.71 -4.95
CA PHE A 48 -20.52 4.37 -6.34
C PHE A 48 -21.88 4.92 -6.80
N GLU A 49 -22.85 5.05 -5.90
CA GLU A 49 -24.11 5.73 -6.22
C GLU A 49 -23.91 7.23 -6.48
N SER A 50 -23.02 7.86 -5.70
CA SER A 50 -22.68 9.28 -5.89
C SER A 50 -21.95 9.49 -7.23
N ILE A 51 -21.11 8.53 -7.61
CA ILE A 51 -20.47 8.51 -8.93
C ILE A 51 -21.52 8.43 -10.04
N LEU A 52 -22.41 7.43 -9.99
CA LEU A 52 -23.44 7.26 -11.02
C LEU A 52 -24.36 8.48 -11.14
N LYS A 53 -24.76 9.07 -10.00
CA LYS A 53 -25.61 10.27 -9.97
C LYS A 53 -24.96 11.52 -10.56
N SER A 54 -23.63 11.58 -10.60
CA SER A 54 -22.92 12.69 -11.23
C SER A 54 -23.05 12.68 -12.76
N VAL A 55 -23.14 11.49 -13.33
CA VAL A 55 -23.29 11.26 -14.77
C VAL A 55 -24.76 11.26 -15.16
N ASP A 56 -25.62 10.62 -14.35
CA ASP A 56 -27.06 10.55 -14.55
C ASP A 56 -27.82 10.71 -13.24
N LYS A 57 -28.34 11.92 -13.00
CA LYS A 57 -29.10 12.26 -11.79
C LYS A 57 -30.44 11.52 -11.68
N THR A 58 -30.96 10.98 -12.78
CA THR A 58 -32.29 10.35 -12.83
C THR A 58 -32.25 8.83 -12.64
N GLU A 59 -31.05 8.24 -12.69
CA GLU A 59 -30.87 6.79 -12.63
C GLU A 59 -31.21 6.26 -11.23
N ASN A 60 -32.11 5.28 -11.17
CA ASN A 60 -32.48 4.64 -9.91
C ASN A 60 -31.36 3.69 -9.44
N THR A 61 -30.84 3.93 -8.24
CA THR A 61 -29.75 3.13 -7.63
C THR A 61 -30.25 2.05 -6.66
N ASN A 62 -31.55 2.07 -6.34
CA ASN A 62 -32.15 1.11 -5.41
C ASN A 62 -32.00 -0.33 -5.92
N ASN A 63 -31.69 -1.26 -5.01
CA ASN A 63 -31.47 -2.68 -5.27
C ASN A 63 -30.37 -3.05 -6.28
N LYS A 64 -29.54 -2.10 -6.72
CA LYS A 64 -28.37 -2.40 -7.57
C LYS A 64 -27.15 -2.80 -6.72
N THR A 65 -26.38 -3.76 -7.23
CA THR A 65 -25.08 -4.15 -6.68
C THR A 65 -24.00 -3.16 -7.13
N ILE A 66 -22.86 -3.13 -6.44
CA ILE A 66 -21.72 -2.24 -6.78
C ILE A 66 -21.26 -2.47 -8.22
N SER A 67 -21.10 -3.73 -8.64
CA SER A 67 -20.72 -4.07 -10.02
C SER A 67 -21.72 -3.53 -11.04
N LYS A 68 -23.03 -3.53 -10.74
CA LYS A 68 -24.03 -2.96 -11.64
C LYS A 68 -23.97 -1.43 -11.68
N LEU A 69 -23.64 -0.78 -10.56
CA LEU A 69 -23.42 0.67 -10.52
C LEU A 69 -22.21 1.07 -11.36
N ILE A 70 -21.12 0.29 -11.30
CA ILE A 70 -19.91 0.50 -12.12
C ILE A 70 -20.25 0.34 -13.61
N GLU A 71 -20.89 -0.77 -13.99
CA GLU A 71 -21.28 -1.01 -15.39
C GLU A 71 -22.16 0.11 -15.96
N LEU A 72 -23.14 0.59 -15.17
CA LEU A 72 -23.98 1.71 -15.57
C LEU A 72 -23.22 3.03 -15.64
N THR A 73 -22.29 3.26 -14.72
CA THR A 73 -21.44 4.45 -14.75
C THR A 73 -20.64 4.48 -16.04
N ILE A 74 -19.96 3.38 -16.38
CA ILE A 74 -19.17 3.27 -17.61
C ILE A 74 -20.07 3.50 -18.84
N LYS A 75 -21.22 2.81 -18.90
CA LYS A 75 -22.15 2.92 -20.02
C LYS A 75 -22.72 4.33 -20.21
N LYS A 76 -23.01 5.04 -19.12
CA LYS A 76 -23.62 6.39 -19.14
C LYS A 76 -22.59 7.49 -19.33
N THR A 77 -21.35 7.24 -18.91
CA THR A 77 -20.22 8.16 -19.13
C THR A 77 -19.93 8.28 -20.62
N GLY A 78 -20.05 7.17 -21.37
CA GLY A 78 -19.90 7.18 -22.83
C GLY A 78 -18.54 7.75 -23.23
N ASP A 79 -18.51 8.72 -24.14
CA ASP A 79 -17.27 9.36 -24.58
C ASP A 79 -16.90 10.61 -23.75
N LYS A 80 -17.70 10.96 -22.75
CA LYS A 80 -17.40 12.10 -21.87
C LYS A 80 -16.41 11.70 -20.80
N ARG A 81 -15.58 12.65 -20.37
CA ARG A 81 -14.63 12.40 -19.29
C ARG A 81 -15.32 12.46 -17.92
N LEU A 82 -14.90 11.58 -17.02
CA LEU A 82 -15.33 11.54 -15.62
C LEU A 82 -14.10 11.63 -14.72
N VAL A 83 -14.00 12.69 -13.91
CA VAL A 83 -12.91 12.91 -12.97
C VAL A 83 -13.39 12.59 -11.54
N LEU A 84 -12.72 11.61 -10.92
CA LEU A 84 -13.01 11.14 -9.57
C LEU A 84 -11.97 11.70 -8.59
N PHE A 85 -12.41 12.60 -7.73
CA PHE A 85 -11.59 13.12 -6.63
C PHE A 85 -11.89 12.30 -5.38
N ILE A 86 -10.93 11.48 -4.95
CA ILE A 86 -11.07 10.55 -3.83
C ILE A 86 -10.14 11.00 -2.71
N ASP A 87 -10.71 11.48 -1.63
CA ASP A 87 -9.96 11.79 -0.42
C ASP A 87 -9.84 10.54 0.48
N ASN A 88 -8.84 10.53 1.36
CA ASN A 88 -8.59 9.44 2.31
C ASN A 88 -8.52 8.05 1.65
N PHE A 89 -7.86 7.93 0.50
CA PHE A 89 -7.75 6.70 -0.29
C PHE A 89 -7.17 5.53 0.51
N GLN A 90 -6.32 5.82 1.51
CA GLN A 90 -5.81 4.82 2.46
C GLN A 90 -6.91 4.08 3.21
N GLN A 91 -8.11 4.64 3.38
CA GLN A 91 -9.20 3.97 4.11
C GLN A 91 -9.86 2.81 3.35
N LEU A 92 -9.54 2.64 2.06
CA LEU A 92 -10.07 1.56 1.25
C LEU A 92 -9.75 0.18 1.84
N THR A 93 -10.61 -0.77 1.57
CA THR A 93 -10.33 -2.19 1.77
C THR A 93 -9.91 -2.84 0.45
N ARG A 94 -9.25 -4.01 0.49
CA ARG A 94 -8.89 -4.77 -0.72
C ARG A 94 -10.08 -5.00 -1.66
N ARG A 95 -11.27 -5.21 -1.11
CA ARG A 95 -12.50 -5.41 -1.88
C ARG A 95 -12.91 -4.14 -2.63
N GLU A 96 -12.84 -2.98 -1.97
CA GLU A 96 -13.20 -1.71 -2.58
C GLU A 96 -12.17 -1.28 -3.62
N LEU A 97 -10.87 -1.52 -3.36
CA LEU A 97 -9.79 -1.27 -4.31
C LEU A 97 -10.06 -1.96 -5.65
N ASN A 98 -10.52 -3.22 -5.65
CA ASN A 98 -10.86 -3.94 -6.89
C ASN A 98 -11.95 -3.24 -7.70
N HIS A 99 -12.92 -2.59 -7.04
CA HIS A 99 -13.97 -1.84 -7.71
C HIS A 99 -13.45 -0.55 -8.34
N TYR A 100 -12.49 0.13 -7.71
CA TYR A 100 -11.82 1.29 -8.31
C TYR A 100 -10.88 0.89 -9.45
N LYS A 101 -10.20 -0.27 -9.35
CA LYS A 101 -9.43 -0.86 -10.46
C LYS A 101 -10.30 -1.13 -11.69
N GLU A 102 -11.58 -1.49 -11.53
CA GLU A 102 -12.49 -1.67 -12.66
C GLU A 102 -12.81 -0.36 -13.38
N LEU A 103 -12.94 0.74 -12.63
CA LEU A 103 -13.17 2.09 -13.18
C LEU A 103 -11.91 2.66 -13.82
N GLU A 104 -10.74 2.45 -13.21
CA GLU A 104 -9.44 2.94 -13.67
C GLU A 104 -9.04 2.38 -15.05
N LYS A 105 -9.51 1.18 -15.41
CA LYS A 105 -9.29 0.59 -16.73
C LYS A 105 -9.94 1.34 -17.90
N GLN A 106 -10.77 2.34 -17.63
CA GLN A 106 -11.47 3.09 -18.67
C GLN A 106 -10.72 4.38 -18.99
N GLU A 107 -10.36 4.59 -20.26
CA GLU A 107 -9.55 5.75 -20.71
C GLU A 107 -10.21 7.12 -20.48
N ASN A 108 -11.53 7.14 -20.32
CA ASN A 108 -12.35 8.33 -20.06
C ASN A 108 -12.58 8.60 -18.57
N ILE A 109 -12.06 7.76 -17.67
CA ILE A 109 -12.20 7.92 -16.21
C ILE A 109 -10.83 8.22 -15.61
N CYS A 110 -10.70 9.37 -14.95
CA CYS A 110 -9.45 9.80 -14.33
C CYS A 110 -9.63 9.83 -12.82
N ILE A 111 -8.68 9.24 -12.09
CA ILE A 111 -8.73 9.19 -10.62
C ILE A 111 -7.67 10.13 -10.04
N VAL A 112 -8.11 11.06 -9.20
CA VAL A 112 -7.25 11.91 -8.37
C VAL A 112 -7.43 11.48 -6.93
N ALA A 113 -6.43 10.81 -6.36
CA ALA A 113 -6.50 10.22 -5.03
C ALA A 113 -5.61 10.98 -4.02
N ASN A 114 -6.12 11.18 -2.79
CA ASN A 114 -5.33 11.63 -1.65
C ASN A 114 -4.92 10.44 -0.79
N MET A 115 -3.68 10.42 -0.33
CA MET A 115 -3.25 9.52 0.73
C MET A 115 -2.52 10.26 1.84
N THR A 116 -2.80 9.92 3.09
CA THR A 116 -2.02 10.44 4.23
C THR A 116 -1.03 9.40 4.79
N GLU A 117 -1.29 8.11 4.52
CA GLU A 117 -0.49 6.99 5.04
C GLU A 117 -0.40 5.90 3.97
N ASP A 118 0.79 5.30 3.85
CA ASP A 118 1.01 4.13 2.99
C ASP A 118 0.33 2.88 3.58
N LYS A 119 -0.23 2.05 2.70
CA LYS A 119 -0.80 0.75 3.08
C LYS A 119 -0.27 -0.39 2.25
N ASP A 120 0.16 -1.45 2.94
CA ASP A 120 0.71 -2.69 2.39
C ASP A 120 -0.18 -3.42 1.36
N PHE A 121 -1.48 -3.13 1.28
CA PHE A 121 -2.38 -3.82 0.36
C PHE A 121 -2.60 -3.11 -0.97
N ILE A 122 -2.12 -1.87 -1.11
CA ILE A 122 -2.21 -1.17 -2.39
C ILE A 122 -1.07 -1.73 -3.24
N ASP A 123 -1.42 -2.55 -4.23
CA ASP A 123 -0.43 -3.19 -5.11
C ASP A 123 0.42 -2.14 -5.83
N GLU A 124 1.72 -2.42 -5.99
CA GLU A 124 2.64 -1.55 -6.72
C GLU A 124 2.18 -1.34 -8.17
N GLU A 125 1.69 -2.40 -8.82
CA GLU A 125 1.16 -2.33 -10.19
C GLU A 125 -0.02 -1.36 -10.34
N PHE A 126 -0.82 -1.19 -9.29
CA PHE A 126 -1.90 -0.20 -9.31
C PHE A 126 -1.37 1.22 -9.15
N LEU A 127 -0.33 1.40 -8.32
CA LEU A 127 0.31 2.70 -8.12
C LEU A 127 1.14 3.13 -9.33
N ASP A 128 1.69 2.19 -10.10
CA ASP A 128 2.44 2.47 -11.32
C ASP A 128 1.59 3.19 -12.38
N ASN A 129 0.26 3.00 -12.35
CA ASN A 129 -0.67 3.71 -13.24
C ASN A 129 -0.99 5.15 -12.77
N PHE A 130 -0.45 5.57 -11.62
CA PHE A 130 -0.65 6.91 -11.07
C PHE A 130 0.61 7.76 -11.22
N THR A 131 0.43 8.97 -11.72
CA THR A 131 1.45 10.01 -11.65
C THR A 131 1.49 10.56 -10.22
N ILE A 132 2.56 10.24 -9.50
CA ILE A 132 2.76 10.65 -8.11
C ILE A 132 3.40 12.05 -8.11
N LEU A 133 2.66 13.04 -7.63
CA LEU A 133 3.08 14.45 -7.69
C LEU A 133 3.71 15.00 -6.40
N SER A 134 3.81 14.18 -5.35
CA SER A 134 4.37 14.59 -4.06
C SER A 134 5.69 13.88 -3.76
N ASP A 135 6.72 14.66 -3.43
CA ASP A 135 8.02 14.17 -2.97
C ASP A 135 7.92 13.42 -1.62
N GLU A 136 6.86 13.67 -0.84
CA GLU A 136 6.60 13.01 0.44
C GLU A 136 6.32 11.51 0.31
N PHE A 137 5.83 11.05 -0.84
CA PHE A 137 5.62 9.62 -1.09
C PHE A 137 6.92 8.82 -0.97
N TYR A 138 8.00 9.33 -1.58
CA TYR A 138 9.30 8.66 -1.56
C TYR A 138 9.91 8.66 -0.15
N ASN A 139 9.66 9.72 0.64
CA ASN A 139 10.16 9.82 2.00
C ASN A 139 9.41 8.88 2.97
N ASN A 140 8.08 8.82 2.92
CA ASN A 140 7.28 7.97 3.81
C ASN A 140 7.53 6.47 3.57
N ARG A 141 7.63 6.05 2.31
CA ARG A 141 7.93 4.66 1.93
C ARG A 141 9.32 4.22 2.37
N SER A 142 10.28 5.14 2.40
CA SER A 142 11.64 4.87 2.90
C SER A 142 11.69 4.68 4.43
N GLN A 143 10.74 5.26 5.16
CA GLN A 143 10.66 5.19 6.63
C GLN A 143 9.86 3.99 7.16
N SER A 144 9.07 3.31 6.32
CA SER A 144 8.41 2.05 6.68
C SER A 144 9.41 0.88 6.68
N VAL A 145 10.44 0.96 7.52
CA VAL A 145 11.31 -0.18 7.81
C VAL A 145 10.45 -1.24 8.47
N ASN A 146 10.27 -2.36 7.76
CA ASN A 146 9.39 -3.44 8.18
C ASN A 146 9.92 -4.08 9.49
N ILE A 147 9.37 -3.62 10.62
CA ILE A 147 9.79 -3.93 12.00
C ILE A 147 9.85 -5.45 12.23
N LYS A 148 9.04 -6.24 11.51
CA LYS A 148 9.06 -7.71 11.59
C LYS A 148 10.43 -8.28 11.22
N TYR A 149 11.07 -7.76 10.19
CA TYR A 149 12.40 -8.24 9.78
C TYR A 149 13.49 -7.81 10.76
N THR A 150 13.39 -6.60 11.31
CA THR A 150 14.33 -6.13 12.34
C THR A 150 14.26 -7.00 13.60
N ILE A 151 13.05 -7.33 14.07
CA ILE A 151 12.84 -8.22 15.22
C ILE A 151 13.35 -9.63 14.91
N LEU A 152 13.07 -10.16 13.70
CA LEU A 152 13.51 -11.49 13.30
C LEU A 152 15.04 -11.59 13.21
N LEU A 153 15.71 -10.55 12.71
CA LEU A 153 17.17 -10.46 12.67
C LEU A 153 17.76 -10.44 14.08
N LEU A 154 17.18 -9.66 14.98
CA LEU A 154 17.62 -9.56 16.38
C LEU A 154 17.45 -10.90 17.11
N LEU A 155 16.32 -11.58 16.88
CA LEU A 155 16.05 -12.91 17.42
C LEU A 155 17.02 -13.97 16.87
N SER A 156 17.28 -13.94 15.55
CA SER A 156 18.24 -14.84 14.89
C SER A 156 19.65 -14.66 15.46
N LEU A 157 20.07 -13.42 15.66
CA LEU A 157 21.38 -13.09 16.22
C LEU A 157 21.50 -13.55 17.68
N LEU A 158 20.43 -13.42 18.47
CA LEU A 158 20.39 -13.91 19.85
C LEU A 158 20.51 -15.45 19.89
N ILE A 159 19.75 -16.16 19.06
CA ILE A 159 19.82 -17.63 18.95
C ILE A 159 21.22 -18.08 18.53
N PHE A 160 21.83 -17.37 17.57
CA PHE A 160 23.19 -17.65 17.12
C PHE A 160 24.23 -17.50 18.23
N ILE A 161 24.16 -16.43 19.03
CA ILE A 161 25.06 -16.21 20.17
C ILE A 161 24.89 -17.30 21.24
N LEU A 162 23.64 -17.68 21.56
CA LEU A 162 23.36 -18.78 22.50
C LEU A 162 23.95 -20.10 22.01
N PHE A 163 23.78 -20.41 20.72
CA PHE A 163 24.33 -21.61 20.10
C PHE A 163 25.86 -21.64 20.17
N LEU A 164 26.53 -20.53 19.84
CA LEU A 164 27.98 -20.39 19.96
C LEU A 164 28.47 -20.63 21.39
N LYS A 165 27.79 -20.05 22.38
CA LYS A 165 28.15 -20.22 23.80
C LYS A 165 28.04 -21.67 24.25
N LEU A 166 27.02 -22.38 23.79
CA LEU A 166 26.79 -23.78 24.12
C LEU A 166 27.85 -24.69 23.48
N GLN A 167 28.18 -24.47 22.20
CA GLN A 167 29.25 -25.20 21.49
C GLN A 167 30.63 -24.99 22.13
N LEU A 168 30.97 -23.74 22.51
CA LEU A 168 32.22 -23.44 23.21
C LEU A 168 32.31 -24.11 24.59
N GLY A 169 31.17 -24.28 25.28
CA GLY A 169 31.10 -25.04 26.54
C GLY A 169 31.47 -26.51 26.35
N THR A 170 30.91 -27.15 25.32
CA THR A 170 31.21 -28.54 24.96
C THR A 170 32.67 -28.74 24.56
N LEU A 171 33.24 -27.78 23.81
CA LEU A 171 34.66 -27.76 23.45
C LEU A 171 35.58 -27.73 24.67
N ARG A 172 35.26 -26.91 25.68
CA ARG A 172 36.03 -26.87 26.95
C ARG A 172 36.01 -28.21 27.68
N LEU A 173 34.87 -28.90 27.71
CA LEU A 173 34.75 -30.23 28.32
C LEU A 173 35.62 -31.26 27.58
N LEU A 174 35.60 -31.25 26.25
CA LEU A 174 36.43 -32.14 25.42
C LEU A 174 37.92 -31.89 25.67
N VAL A 175 38.36 -30.63 25.67
CA VAL A 175 39.76 -30.25 25.92
C VAL A 175 40.20 -30.66 27.34
N ASN A 176 39.38 -30.42 28.35
CA ASN A 176 39.68 -30.83 29.73
C ASN A 176 39.76 -32.35 29.88
N THR A 177 38.85 -33.08 29.24
CA THR A 177 38.86 -34.56 29.26
C THR A 177 40.13 -35.09 28.61
N LEU A 178 40.48 -34.58 27.43
CA LEU A 178 41.70 -34.97 26.72
C LEU A 178 42.96 -34.67 27.54
N TRP A 179 43.01 -33.50 28.18
CA TRP A 179 44.12 -33.12 29.06
C TRP A 179 44.24 -34.06 30.26
N PHE A 180 43.12 -34.41 30.89
CA PHE A 180 43.10 -35.33 32.02
C PHE A 180 43.55 -36.74 31.61
N THR A 181 43.10 -37.24 30.45
CA THR A 181 43.56 -38.53 29.90
C THR A 181 45.07 -38.53 29.65
N LEU A 182 45.63 -37.45 29.10
CA LEU A 182 47.08 -37.33 28.88
C LEU A 182 47.88 -37.30 30.19
N LEU A 183 47.37 -36.61 31.22
CA LEU A 183 47.98 -36.61 32.55
C LEU A 183 47.96 -38.01 33.20
N MET A 184 46.84 -38.71 33.10
CA MET A 184 46.73 -40.08 33.59
C MET A 184 47.69 -41.02 32.86
N TYR A 185 47.74 -40.95 31.52
CA TYR A 185 48.68 -41.72 30.71
C TYR A 185 50.14 -41.48 31.14
N ARG A 186 50.53 -40.20 31.29
CA ARG A 186 51.87 -39.84 31.79
C ARG A 186 52.12 -40.46 33.16
N THR A 187 51.17 -40.38 34.07
CA THR A 187 51.31 -40.90 35.44
C THR A 187 51.53 -42.42 35.41
N PHE A 188 50.74 -43.18 34.64
CA PHE A 188 50.93 -44.62 34.49
C PHE A 188 52.28 -44.98 33.87
N TYR A 189 52.76 -44.20 32.90
CA TYR A 189 54.05 -44.44 32.25
C TYR A 189 55.24 -44.29 33.22
N TYR A 190 55.21 -43.32 34.13
CA TYR A 190 56.29 -43.14 35.12
C TYR A 190 56.17 -44.06 36.35
N PHE A 191 55.00 -44.65 36.58
CA PHE A 191 54.79 -45.63 37.66
C PHE A 191 55.14 -47.07 37.25
N THR A 192 55.27 -47.34 35.95
CA THR A 192 55.71 -48.63 35.39
C THR A 192 57.23 -48.60 35.22
#